data_AF-A0A2S9GPL6-F1
#
_entry.id   AF-A0A2S9GPL6-F1
#
_cell.length_a   1.000
_cell.length_b   1.000
_cell.length_c   1.000
_cell.angle_alpha   90.00
_cell.angle_beta   90.00
_cell.angle_gamma   90.00
#
_symmetry.space_group_name_H-M   'P 1'
#
loop_
_entity.id
_entity.type
_entity.pdbx_description
1 polymer ?
#
loop_
_entity_poly.entity_id
_entity_poly.type
_entity_poly.pdbx_seq_one_letter_code
_entity_poly.pdbx_strand_id
1 'polypeptide(L)' 'EISRLVGRSLRACIDLAALGENTIAIDCDVLQADGGTRTAAITGAYVALSDAVTYLAAAGKLSDPRPLSCAIAAV' A
#
# COMPACT_ATOMS: atom_id res chain seq x y z
N GLU A 1 9.50 13.95 -1.99
CA GLU A 1 8.15 14.30 -2.51
C GLU A 1 7.32 13.07 -2.89
N ILE A 2 7.86 12.15 -3.71
CA ILE A 2 7.16 10.95 -4.21
C ILE A 2 6.75 9.99 -3.07
N SER A 3 7.61 9.69 -2.10
CA SER A 3 7.27 8.80 -0.98
C SER A 3 6.10 9.33 -0.14
N ARG A 4 5.97 10.67 -0.02
CA ARG A 4 4.81 11.29 0.63
C ARG A 4 3.54 11.16 -0.22
N LEU A 5 3.65 11.24 -1.55
CA LEU A 5 2.53 11.02 -2.47
C LEU A 5 2.02 9.57 -2.37
N VAL A 6 2.91 8.58 -2.52
CA VAL A 6 2.59 7.15 -2.40
C VAL A 6 1.92 6.86 -1.06
N GLY A 7 2.52 7.30 0.05
CA GLY A 7 1.95 7.09 1.37
C GLY A 7 0.59 7.78 1.58
N ARG A 8 0.33 8.94 0.95
CA ARG A 8 -1.01 9.57 1.01
C ARG A 8 -2.03 8.79 0.19
N SER A 9 -1.65 8.35 -1.01
CA SER A 9 -2.52 7.55 -1.89
C SER A 9 -2.94 6.24 -1.21
N LEU A 10 -2.00 5.50 -0.63
CA LEU A 10 -2.30 4.22 0.04
C LEU A 10 -3.17 4.41 1.29
N ARG A 11 -2.93 5.46 2.09
CA ARG A 11 -3.77 5.74 3.27
C ARG A 11 -5.21 6.08 2.92
N ALA A 12 -5.51 6.44 1.67
CA ALA A 12 -6.89 6.67 1.24
C ALA A 12 -7.67 5.36 1.01
N CYS A 13 -6.99 4.22 0.83
CA CYS A 13 -7.62 2.93 0.50
C CYS A 13 -7.51 1.86 1.60
N ILE A 14 -6.97 2.21 2.77
CA ILE A 14 -6.80 1.30 3.92
C ILE A 14 -7.36 1.93 5.19
N ASP A 15 -8.09 1.13 5.96
CA ASP A 15 -8.52 1.47 7.30
C ASP A 15 -7.36 1.24 8.29
N LEU A 16 -6.88 2.33 8.88
CA LEU A 16 -5.79 2.30 9.85
C LEU A 16 -6.23 1.71 11.20
N ALA A 17 -7.52 1.77 11.55
CA ALA A 17 -8.03 1.13 12.77
C ALA A 17 -8.02 -0.40 12.62
N ALA A 18 -8.41 -0.89 11.44
CA ALA A 18 -8.34 -2.30 11.07
C ALA A 18 -6.90 -2.86 11.07
N LEU A 19 -5.91 -2.00 10.76
CA LEU A 19 -4.49 -2.35 10.79
C LEU A 19 -3.94 -2.52 12.22
N GLY A 20 -4.58 -1.91 13.22
CA GLY A 20 -4.14 -1.93 14.62
C GLY A 20 -2.85 -1.12 14.83
N GLU A 21 -1.96 -1.61 15.69
CA GLU A 21 -0.66 -0.96 15.96
C GLU A 21 0.43 -1.32 14.92
N ASN A 22 0.06 -2.07 13.87
CA ASN A 22 1.01 -2.44 12.83
C ASN A 22 1.33 -1.25 11.93
N THR A 23 2.59 -1.16 11.51
CA THR A 23 3.03 -0.23 10.47
C THR A 23 3.56 -1.03 9.29
N ILE A 24 2.99 -0.80 8.10
CA ILE A 24 3.48 -1.39 6.85
C ILE A 24 4.40 -0.37 6.17
N ALA A 25 5.69 -0.71 6.10
CA ALA A 25 6.67 0.06 5.33
C ALA A 25 6.63 -0.41 3.87
N ILE A 26 6.43 0.54 2.94
CA ILE A 26 6.46 0.27 1.50
C ILE A 26 7.66 1.02 0.93
N ASP A 27 8.51 0.28 0.22
CA ASP A 27 9.64 0.82 -0.52
C ASP A 27 9.39 0.69 -2.02
N CYS A 28 9.83 1.66 -2.80
CA CYS A 28 9.56 1.74 -4.22
C CYS A 28 10.86 2.08 -4.95
N ASP A 29 11.56 1.05 -5.39
CA ASP A 29 12.80 1.19 -6.15
C ASP A 29 12.56 1.22 -7.65
N VAL A 30 12.92 2.33 -8.28
CA VAL A 30 12.87 2.48 -9.72
C VAL A 30 14.19 2.01 -10.30
N LEU A 31 14.22 0.78 -10.82
CA LEU A 31 15.43 0.22 -11.46
C LEU A 31 15.65 0.78 -12.87
N GLN A 32 14.55 1.10 -13.58
CA GLN A 32 14.58 1.72 -14.89
C GLN A 32 13.48 2.78 -14.97
N ALA A 33 13.80 3.94 -15.55
CA ALA A 33 12.88 5.05 -15.73
C ALA A 33 12.70 5.36 -17.21
N ASP A 34 11.46 5.29 -17.70
CA ASP A 34 11.07 5.73 -19.05
C ASP A 34 9.74 6.50 -18.98
N GLY A 35 9.68 7.47 -18.06
CA GLY A 35 8.45 8.19 -17.73
C GLY A 35 7.47 7.38 -16.87
N GLY A 36 6.49 8.05 -16.26
CA GLY A 36 5.43 7.39 -15.49
C GLY A 36 5.85 6.72 -14.18
N THR A 37 7.11 6.81 -13.75
CA THR A 37 7.61 6.08 -12.57
C THR A 37 6.85 6.40 -11.28
N ARG A 38 6.29 7.62 -11.16
CA ARG A 38 5.43 8.02 -10.04
C ARG A 38 4.08 7.31 -10.01
N THR A 39 3.43 7.18 -11.17
CA THR A 39 2.12 6.52 -11.28
C THR A 39 2.31 5.01 -11.16
N ALA A 40 3.35 4.45 -11.80
CA ALA A 40 3.76 3.06 -11.63
C ALA A 40 4.06 2.71 -10.17
N ALA A 41 4.75 3.58 -9.43
CA ALA A 41 5.04 3.36 -8.00
C ALA A 41 3.77 3.27 -7.15
N ILE A 42 2.75 4.10 -7.40
CA ILE A 42 1.49 4.06 -6.64
C ILE A 42 0.73 2.75 -6.93
N THR A 43 0.60 2.38 -8.20
CA THR A 43 -0.10 1.16 -8.61
C THR A 43 0.62 -0.10 -8.08
N GLY A 44 1.94 -0.16 -8.20
CA GLY A 44 2.73 -1.27 -7.65
C GLY A 44 2.70 -1.34 -6.12
N ALA A 45 2.74 -0.18 -5.45
CA ALA A 45 2.64 -0.10 -4.00
C ALA A 45 1.30 -0.61 -3.46
N TYR A 46 0.19 -0.42 -4.20
CA TYR A 46 -1.11 -0.98 -3.82
C TYR A 46 -1.09 -2.52 -3.84
N VAL A 47 -0.48 -3.12 -4.86
CA VAL A 47 -0.33 -4.58 -4.94
C VAL A 47 0.50 -5.10 -3.77
N ALA A 48 1.64 -4.47 -3.48
CA ALA A 48 2.49 -4.83 -2.35
C ALA A 48 1.76 -4.69 -0.99
N LEU A 49 0.94 -3.65 -0.83
CA LEU A 49 0.10 -3.46 0.35
C LEU A 49 -0.95 -4.58 0.49
N SER A 50 -1.59 -4.99 -0.61
CA SER A 50 -2.57 -6.07 -0.62
C SER A 50 -1.96 -7.42 -0.22
N ASP A 51 -0.75 -7.71 -0.71
CA ASP A 51 -0.02 -8.91 -0.32
C ASP A 51 0.37 -8.88 1.15
N ALA A 52 0.86 -7.73 1.64
CA ALA A 52 1.21 -7.54 3.06
C ALA A 52 -0.01 -7.73 3.98
N VAL A 53 -1.18 -7.17 3.62
CA VAL A 53 -2.44 -7.36 4.34
C VAL A 53 -2.83 -8.83 4.36
N THR A 54 -2.75 -9.52 3.22
CA THR A 54 -3.09 -10.95 3.12
C THR A 54 -2.19 -11.79 4.02
N TYR A 55 -0.89 -11.50 4.03
CA TYR A 55 0.08 -12.16 4.92
C TYR A 55 -0.23 -11.90 6.40
N LEU A 56 -0.51 -10.66 6.78
CA LEU A 56 -0.84 -10.30 8.18
C LEU A 56 -2.19 -10.89 8.63
N ALA A 57 -3.17 -10.97 7.73
CA ALA A 57 -4.45 -11.61 7.98
C ALA A 57 -4.28 -13.11 8.27
N ALA A 58 -3.49 -13.81 7.45
CA ALA A 58 -3.17 -15.22 7.66
C ALA A 58 -2.39 -15.46 8.96
N ALA A 59 -1.56 -14.48 9.38
CA ALA A 59 -0.83 -14.52 10.63
C ALA A 59 -1.66 -14.10 11.86
N GLY A 60 -2.94 -13.71 11.70
CA GLY A 60 -3.79 -13.26 12.80
C GLY A 60 -3.32 -11.98 13.48
N LYS A 61 -2.56 -11.13 12.77
CA LYS A 61 -1.95 -9.91 13.33
C LYS A 61 -2.77 -8.65 13.08
N LEU A 62 -3.86 -8.73 12.32
CA LEU A 62 -4.74 -7.61 12.05
C LEU A 62 -5.86 -7.52 13.08
N SER A 63 -6.32 -6.30 13.37
CA SER A 63 -7.51 -6.08 14.20
C SER A 63 -8.79 -6.47 13.46
N ASP A 64 -8.87 -6.19 12.15
CA ASP A 64 -9.93 -6.67 11.25
C ASP A 64 -9.29 -7.40 10.05
N PRO A 65 -9.77 -8.60 9.67
CA PRO A 65 -9.24 -9.36 8.53
C PRO A 65 -9.36 -8.66 7.16
N ARG A 66 -10.15 -7.58 7.02
CA ARG A 66 -10.34 -6.86 5.75
C ARG A 66 -10.10 -5.35 5.89
N PRO A 67 -8.84 -4.90 6.01
CA PRO A 67 -8.51 -3.49 6.18
C PRO A 67 -8.57 -2.67 4.88
N LEU A 68 -8.66 -3.29 3.69
CA LEU A 68 -8.70 -2.57 2.41
C LEU A 68 -10.14 -2.19 2.04
N SER A 69 -10.38 -0.90 1.86
CA SER A 69 -11.72 -0.36 1.53
C SER A 69 -12.01 -0.35 0.03
N CYS A 70 -10.99 -0.13 -0.80
CA CYS A 70 -11.11 -0.12 -2.26
C CYS A 70 -9.76 -0.45 -2.94
N ALA A 71 -9.84 -0.77 -4.24
CA ALA A 71 -8.65 -0.83 -5.09
C ALA A 71 -8.31 0.54 -5.66
N ILE A 72 -7.01 0.86 -5.69
CA ILE A 72 -6.50 2.10 -6.28
C ILE A 72 -5.42 1.82 -7.32
N ALA A 73 -5.38 2.68 -8.33
CA ALA A 73 -4.33 2.74 -9.32
C ALA A 73 -4.10 4.20 -9.71
N ALA A 74 -2.87 4.56 -10.09
CA ALA A 74 -2.56 5.88 -10.61
C ALA A 74 -2.55 5.89 -12.14
N VAL A 75 -3.01 7.00 -12.72
CA VAL A 75 -3.07 7.28 -14.16
C VAL A 75 -2.15 8.44 -14.50
#